data_AF-A0A7I4A3D3-F1
#
_entry.id   AF-A0A7I4A3D3-F1
#
_cell.length_a   1.000
_cell.length_b   1.000
_cell.length_c   1.000
_cell.angle_alpha   90.00
_cell.angle_beta   90.00
_cell.angle_gamma   90.00
#
_symmetry.space_group_name_H-M   'P 1'
#
loop_
_entity.id
_entity.type
_entity.pdbx_description
1 polymer ?
#
loop_
_entity_poly.entity_id
_entity_poly.type
_entity_poly.pdbx_seq_one_letter_code
_entity_poly.pdbx_strand_id
1 'polypeptide(L)'
;MTKYCAIRFFHERYLPCLERKLRRSFPDETSVQFHSLLSLWIASKLHETPPLSIRKLQNIAKKLIPDHYYTKKDFIDAEIKFLEAIDFDLKTGPLLSTYIEELLSEIRGKSKEIAKLVSLELCLAILDLLYVCEDEILLATPVELTGASILYTYHRTQALAA
;
A
#
# COMPACT_ATOMS: atom_id res chain seq x y z
N MET A 1 3.37 -7.30 -1.21
CA MET A 1 3.94 -6.37 -2.21
C MET A 1 2.89 -5.49 -2.88
N THR A 2 1.89 -6.06 -3.56
CA THR A 2 0.89 -5.30 -4.35
C THR A 2 0.26 -4.12 -3.60
N LYS A 3 -0.27 -4.34 -2.39
CA LYS A 3 -0.93 -3.29 -1.62
C LYS A 3 -0.01 -2.13 -1.24
N TYR A 4 1.25 -2.39 -0.87
CA TYR A 4 2.21 -1.35 -0.51
C TYR A 4 2.63 -0.54 -1.74
N CYS A 5 2.78 -1.20 -2.89
CA CYS A 5 2.99 -0.55 -4.18
C CYS A 5 1.78 0.33 -4.56
N ALA A 6 0.56 -0.17 -4.38
CA ALA A 6 -0.66 0.58 -4.63
C ALA A 6 -0.79 1.83 -3.76
N ILE A 7 -0.49 1.72 -2.45
CA ILE A 7 -0.51 2.87 -1.54
C ILE A 7 0.49 3.93 -2.03
N ARG A 8 1.71 3.51 -2.38
CA ARG A 8 2.74 4.41 -2.88
C ARG A 8 2.33 5.12 -4.17
N PHE A 9 1.84 4.38 -5.15
CA PHE A 9 1.36 4.97 -6.41
C PHE A 9 0.21 5.95 -6.21
N PHE A 10 -0.72 5.64 -5.31
CA PHE A 10 -1.84 6.53 -5.05
C PHE A 10 -1.37 7.76 -4.29
N HIS A 11 -0.79 7.59 -3.11
CA HIS A 11 -0.50 8.68 -2.18
C HIS A 11 0.67 9.55 -2.63
N GLU A 12 1.81 8.96 -3.00
CA GLU A 12 3.01 9.74 -3.31
C GLU A 12 3.00 10.32 -4.72
N ARG A 13 2.27 9.71 -5.67
CA ARG A 13 2.32 10.10 -7.08
C ARG A 13 1.02 10.67 -7.59
N TYR A 14 -0.06 9.90 -7.50
CA TYR A 14 -1.29 10.25 -8.19
C TYR A 14 -2.15 11.28 -7.45
N LEU A 15 -2.25 11.20 -6.12
CA LEU A 15 -3.01 12.13 -5.30
C LEU A 15 -2.51 13.59 -5.46
N PRO A 16 -1.20 13.88 -5.43
CA PRO A 16 -0.69 15.21 -5.74
C PRO A 16 -1.07 15.72 -7.15
N CYS A 17 -1.21 14.82 -8.13
CA CYS A 17 -1.67 15.18 -9.47
C CYS A 17 -3.17 15.51 -9.50
N LEU A 18 -3.98 14.72 -8.80
CA LEU A 18 -5.42 14.97 -8.61
C LEU A 18 -5.66 16.31 -7.93
N GLU A 19 -4.99 16.58 -6.81
CA GLU A 19 -5.13 17.84 -6.06
C GLU A 19 -4.75 19.05 -6.91
N ARG A 20 -3.65 18.97 -7.67
CA ARG A 20 -3.27 20.03 -8.62
C ARG A 20 -4.35 20.28 -9.66
N LYS A 21 -4.93 19.22 -10.24
CA LYS A 21 -5.99 19.32 -11.25
C LYS A 21 -7.28 19.91 -10.68
N LEU A 22 -7.58 19.58 -9.43
CA LEU A 22 -8.72 20.09 -8.66
C LEU A 22 -8.45 21.48 -8.03
N ARG A 23 -7.39 22.18 -8.46
CA ARG A 23 -6.98 23.50 -7.93
C ARG A 23 -6.83 23.52 -6.40
N ARG A 24 -6.24 22.47 -5.84
CA ARG A 24 -6.04 22.23 -4.39
C ARG A 24 -7.33 22.02 -3.61
N SER A 25 -8.44 21.70 -4.26
CA SER A 25 -9.55 21.07 -3.57
C SER A 25 -9.26 19.57 -3.42
N PHE A 26 -9.58 19.02 -2.25
CA PHE A 26 -9.44 17.60 -2.01
C PHE A 26 -10.50 16.84 -2.82
N PRO A 27 -10.13 15.74 -3.50
CA PRO A 27 -11.12 14.85 -4.10
C PRO A 27 -12.09 14.36 -3.02
N ASP A 28 -13.37 14.24 -3.37
CA ASP A 28 -14.35 13.64 -2.47
C ASP A 28 -14.00 12.17 -2.17
N GLU A 29 -14.60 11.64 -1.11
CA GLU A 29 -14.31 10.28 -0.64
C GLU A 29 -14.54 9.21 -1.72
N THR A 30 -15.58 9.36 -2.54
CA THR A 30 -15.87 8.42 -3.63
C THR A 30 -14.76 8.43 -4.68
N SER A 31 -14.29 9.62 -5.05
CA SER A 31 -13.17 9.82 -5.95
C SER A 31 -11.89 9.21 -5.38
N VAL A 32 -11.59 9.45 -4.09
CA VAL A 32 -10.43 8.84 -3.42
C VAL A 32 -10.50 7.31 -3.46
N GLN A 33 -11.65 6.73 -3.12
CA GLN A 33 -11.86 5.28 -3.11
C GLN A 33 -11.69 4.66 -4.51
N PHE A 34 -12.26 5.30 -5.55
CA PHE A 34 -12.16 4.80 -6.92
C PHE A 34 -10.71 4.86 -7.44
N HIS A 35 -10.01 5.97 -7.22
CA HIS A 35 -8.64 6.12 -7.68
C HIS A 35 -7.63 5.29 -6.87
N SER A 36 -7.90 5.05 -5.59
CA SER A 36 -7.14 4.08 -4.77
C SER A 36 -7.30 2.67 -5.33
N LEU A 37 -8.52 2.30 -5.75
CA LEU A 37 -8.80 1.01 -6.36
C LEU A 37 -8.11 0.85 -7.73
N LEU A 38 -8.01 1.92 -8.53
CA LEU A 38 -7.20 1.92 -9.75
C LEU A 38 -5.72 1.70 -9.47
N SER A 39 -5.19 2.35 -8.43
CA SER A 39 -3.80 2.16 -8.00
C SER A 39 -3.53 0.69 -7.63
N LEU A 40 -4.47 0.05 -6.93
CA LEU A 40 -4.41 -1.38 -6.63
C LEU A 40 -4.42 -2.24 -7.90
N TRP A 41 -5.23 -1.87 -8.89
CA TRP A 41 -5.26 -2.58 -10.16
C TRP A 41 -3.92 -2.50 -10.89
N ILE A 42 -3.36 -1.30 -11.03
CA ILE A 42 -2.07 -1.06 -11.68
C ILE A 42 -0.97 -1.84 -10.96
N ALA A 43 -0.91 -1.75 -9.62
CA ALA A 43 0.04 -2.50 -8.82
C ALA A 43 -0.10 -4.02 -9.03
N SER A 44 -1.32 -4.55 -9.13
CA SER A 44 -1.54 -5.98 -9.39
C SER A 44 -1.02 -6.41 -10.76
N LYS A 45 -1.13 -5.56 -11.79
CA LYS A 45 -0.57 -5.84 -13.12
C LYS A 45 0.95 -5.92 -13.12
N LEU A 46 1.62 -5.21 -12.20
CA LEU A 46 3.07 -5.22 -12.08
C LEU A 46 3.60 -6.37 -11.22
N HIS A 47 2.87 -6.77 -10.19
CA HIS A 47 3.40 -7.65 -9.14
C HIS A 47 2.66 -8.98 -8.96
N GLU A 48 1.50 -9.19 -9.59
CA GLU A 48 0.71 -10.41 -9.45
C GLU A 48 0.58 -11.17 -10.77
N THR A 49 0.65 -12.49 -10.66
CA THR A 49 0.41 -13.41 -11.78
C THR A 49 -0.59 -14.50 -11.35
N PRO A 50 -1.85 -14.50 -11.84
CA PRO A 50 -2.44 -13.49 -12.73
C PRO A 50 -2.82 -12.20 -11.99
N PRO A 51 -2.89 -11.05 -12.69
CA PRO A 51 -3.30 -9.78 -12.08
C PRO A 51 -4.79 -9.75 -11.72
N LEU A 52 -5.19 -8.76 -10.92
CA LEU A 52 -6.60 -8.56 -10.58
C LEU A 52 -7.43 -8.36 -11.85
N SER A 53 -8.46 -9.19 -11.98
CA SER A 53 -9.37 -9.10 -13.11
C SER A 53 -10.32 -7.92 -12.96
N ILE A 54 -10.72 -7.33 -14.09
CA ILE A 54 -11.69 -6.23 -14.11
C ILE A 54 -13.00 -6.59 -13.37
N ARG A 55 -13.43 -7.86 -13.46
CA ARG A 55 -14.64 -8.34 -12.76
C ARG A 55 -14.48 -8.28 -11.24
N LYS A 56 -13.31 -8.66 -10.71
CA LYS A 56 -13.02 -8.54 -9.28
C LYS A 56 -13.02 -7.07 -8.85
N LEU A 57 -12.42 -6.19 -9.64
CA LEU A 57 -12.41 -4.74 -9.40
C LEU A 57 -13.81 -4.15 -9.36
N GLN A 58 -14.66 -4.47 -10.33
CA GLN A 58 -16.05 -4.01 -10.34
C GLN A 58 -16.82 -4.50 -9.11
N ASN A 59 -16.59 -5.75 -8.67
CA ASN A 59 -17.21 -6.28 -7.46
C ASN A 59 -16.71 -5.57 -6.19
N ILE A 60 -15.44 -5.18 -6.14
CA ILE A 60 -14.89 -4.40 -5.02
C ILE A 60 -15.47 -2.99 -5.04
N ALA A 61 -15.48 -2.32 -6.19
CA ALA A 61 -16.07 -0.99 -6.35
C ALA A 61 -17.55 -0.96 -5.94
N LYS A 62 -18.34 -1.97 -6.35
CA LYS A 62 -19.75 -2.08 -5.95
C LYS A 62 -19.94 -2.17 -4.42
N LYS A 63 -18.97 -2.72 -3.70
CA LYS A 63 -19.02 -2.82 -2.23
C LYS A 63 -18.53 -1.55 -1.54
N LEU A 64 -17.49 -0.92 -2.07
CA LEU A 64 -16.88 0.29 -1.48
C LEU A 64 -17.68 1.54 -1.82
N ILE A 65 -18.22 1.62 -3.03
CA ILE A 65 -18.88 2.78 -3.61
C ILE A 65 -20.25 2.34 -4.12
N PRO A 66 -21.20 1.99 -3.23
CA PRO A 66 -22.46 1.36 -3.63
C PRO A 66 -23.34 2.27 -4.50
N ASP A 67 -23.20 3.59 -4.37
CA ASP A 67 -24.00 4.58 -5.08
C ASP A 67 -23.49 4.85 -6.51
N HIS A 68 -22.32 4.32 -6.89
CA HIS A 68 -21.74 4.52 -8.22
C HIS A 68 -21.52 3.19 -8.94
N TYR A 69 -22.04 3.10 -10.16
CA TYR A 69 -21.83 1.96 -11.03
C TYR A 69 -20.71 2.21 -12.03
N TYR A 70 -19.58 1.52 -11.86
CA TYR A 70 -18.43 1.61 -12.76
C TYR A 70 -18.45 0.48 -13.81
N THR A 71 -18.49 0.88 -15.08
CA THR A 71 -18.35 -0.01 -16.22
C THR A 71 -16.88 -0.38 -16.45
N LYS A 72 -16.64 -1.45 -17.22
CA LYS A 72 -15.29 -1.80 -17.68
C LYS A 72 -14.59 -0.63 -18.39
N LYS A 73 -15.35 0.19 -19.14
CA LYS A 73 -14.79 1.33 -19.86
C LYS A 73 -14.30 2.41 -18.89
N ASP A 74 -15.05 2.70 -17.84
CA ASP A 74 -14.68 3.71 -16.84
C ASP A 74 -13.33 3.37 -16.19
N PHE A 75 -13.12 2.10 -15.84
CA PHE A 75 -11.84 1.64 -15.30
C PHE A 75 -10.69 1.78 -16.30
N ILE A 76 -10.89 1.40 -17.56
CA ILE A 76 -9.83 1.48 -18.59
C ILE A 76 -9.48 2.95 -18.88
N ASP A 77 -10.49 3.79 -19.07
CA ASP A 77 -10.30 5.21 -19.34
C ASP A 77 -9.62 5.91 -18.16
N ALA A 78 -9.96 5.53 -16.93
CA ALA A 78 -9.35 6.08 -15.72
C ALA A 78 -7.93 5.54 -15.48
N GLU A 79 -7.64 4.28 -15.81
CA GLU A 79 -6.27 3.74 -15.79
C GLU A 79 -5.34 4.53 -16.72
N ILE A 80 -5.78 4.81 -17.95
CA ILE A 80 -4.99 5.59 -18.90
C ILE A 80 -4.68 6.98 -18.32
N LYS A 81 -5.71 7.68 -17.82
CA LYS A 81 -5.53 8.99 -17.18
C LYS A 81 -4.64 8.93 -15.93
N PHE A 82 -4.68 7.81 -15.19
CA PHE A 82 -3.82 7.60 -14.05
C PHE A 82 -2.36 7.53 -14.49
N LEU A 83 -2.08 6.67 -15.46
CA LEU A 83 -0.72 6.47 -15.99
C LEU A 83 -0.17 7.75 -16.63
N GLU A 84 -0.99 8.46 -17.40
CA GLU A 84 -0.62 9.78 -17.96
C GLU A 84 -0.30 10.80 -16.86
N ALA A 85 -1.09 10.85 -15.79
CA ALA A 85 -0.87 11.81 -14.72
C ALA A 85 0.43 11.57 -13.93
N ILE A 86 0.92 10.33 -13.89
CA ILE A 86 2.20 9.98 -13.25
C ILE A 86 3.35 9.86 -14.26
N ASP A 87 3.17 10.37 -15.48
CA ASP A 87 4.15 10.30 -16.58
C ASP A 87 4.64 8.88 -16.87
N PHE A 88 3.76 7.88 -16.69
CA PHE A 88 4.07 6.45 -16.79
C PHE A 88 5.23 5.99 -15.88
N ASP A 89 5.59 6.77 -14.86
CA ASP A 89 6.59 6.37 -13.88
C ASP A 89 5.98 5.33 -12.93
N LEU A 90 6.21 4.06 -13.28
CA LEU A 90 5.81 2.90 -12.49
C LEU A 90 6.94 2.34 -11.61
N LYS A 91 8.06 3.07 -11.47
CA LYS A 91 9.19 2.63 -10.64
C LYS A 91 8.89 2.88 -9.17
N THR A 92 8.53 1.86 -8.40
CA THR A 92 8.21 2.04 -6.99
C THR A 92 9.40 2.27 -6.06
N GLY A 93 10.63 2.04 -6.53
CA GLY A 93 11.79 1.91 -5.63
C GLY A 93 11.60 0.77 -4.62
N PRO A 94 12.50 0.65 -3.62
CA PRO A 94 12.31 -0.31 -2.54
C PRO A 94 11.09 0.09 -1.70
N LEU A 95 10.19 -0.88 -1.50
CA LEU A 95 9.04 -0.71 -0.62
C LEU A 95 9.47 -0.95 0.82
N LEU A 96 8.77 -0.34 1.78
CA LEU A 96 9.00 -0.60 3.20
C LEU A 96 8.90 -2.09 3.57
N SER A 97 8.00 -2.83 2.92
CA SER A 97 7.94 -4.29 3.08
C SER A 97 9.22 -5.00 2.66
N THR A 98 9.89 -4.51 1.61
CA THR A 98 11.19 -5.05 1.16
C THR A 98 12.29 -4.75 2.18
N TYR A 99 12.31 -3.53 2.74
CA TYR A 99 13.24 -3.19 3.82
C TYR A 99 13.07 -4.07 5.07
N ILE A 100 11.82 -4.36 5.45
CA ILE A 100 11.53 -5.28 6.55
C ILE A 100 12.07 -6.68 6.25
N GLU A 101 11.84 -7.20 5.05
CA GLU A 101 12.35 -8.52 4.63
C GLU A 101 13.88 -8.60 4.68
N GLU A 102 14.55 -7.58 4.14
CA GLU A 102 16.02 -7.46 4.14
C GLU A 102 16.58 -7.40 5.57
N LEU A 103 16.02 -6.54 6.43
CA LEU A 103 16.47 -6.42 7.80
C LEU A 103 16.25 -7.70 8.61
N LEU A 104 15.11 -8.38 8.42
CA LEU A 104 14.87 -9.68 9.06
C LEU A 104 15.84 -10.76 8.57
N SER A 105 16.30 -10.68 7.32
CA SER A 105 17.38 -11.53 6.81
C SER A 105 18.70 -11.23 7.53
N GLU A 106 19.06 -9.96 7.70
CA GLU A 106 20.26 -9.57 8.45
C GLU A 106 20.22 -10.00 9.92
N ILE A 107 19.09 -9.79 10.59
CA ILE A 107 18.89 -10.22 11.99
C ILE A 107 19.08 -11.73 12.11
N ARG A 108 18.51 -12.51 11.18
CA ARG A 108 18.72 -13.97 11.12
C ARG A 108 20.18 -14.36 10.94
N GLY A 109 20.93 -13.60 10.13
CA GLY A 109 22.37 -13.78 9.96
C GLY A 109 23.19 -13.46 11.21
N LYS A 110 22.75 -12.50 12.03
CA LYS A 110 23.49 -12.00 13.21
C LYS A 110 23.10 -12.66 14.53
N SER A 111 21.82 -13.02 14.74
CA SER A 111 21.34 -13.61 16.00
C SER A 111 20.10 -14.49 15.80
N LYS A 112 20.28 -15.80 15.99
CA LYS A 112 19.18 -16.77 15.93
C LYS A 112 18.17 -16.58 17.06
N GLU A 113 18.58 -16.14 18.24
CA GLU A 113 17.68 -15.95 19.38
C GLU A 113 16.75 -14.75 19.15
N ILE A 114 17.26 -13.64 18.63
CA ILE A 114 16.43 -12.47 18.29
C ILE A 114 15.50 -12.81 17.11
N ALA A 115 16.00 -13.55 16.11
CA ALA A 115 15.20 -13.94 14.96
C ALA A 115 13.97 -14.80 15.29
N LYS A 116 13.99 -15.54 16.41
CA LYS A 116 12.81 -16.32 16.87
C LYS A 116 11.69 -15.42 17.40
N LEU A 117 12.00 -14.18 17.78
CA LEU A 117 11.05 -13.26 18.42
C LEU A 117 10.24 -12.44 17.42
N VAL A 118 10.65 -12.44 16.15
CA VAL A 118 10.11 -11.55 15.12
C VAL A 118 9.86 -12.35 13.83
N SER A 119 8.61 -12.36 13.35
CA SER A 119 8.26 -12.95 12.06
C SER A 119 7.91 -11.89 11.02
N LEU A 120 8.13 -12.22 9.76
CA LEU A 120 7.79 -11.32 8.65
C LEU A 120 6.29 -11.02 8.63
N GLU A 121 5.46 -12.04 8.85
CA GLU A 121 4.01 -11.92 8.84
C GLU A 121 3.52 -10.94 9.90
N LEU A 122 4.10 -10.98 11.10
CA LEU A 122 3.72 -10.07 12.17
C LEU A 122 4.20 -8.64 11.90
N CYS A 123 5.43 -8.46 11.39
CA CYS A 123 5.92 -7.15 10.97
C CYS A 123 5.04 -6.53 9.89
N LEU A 124 4.61 -7.30 8.89
CA LEU A 124 3.73 -6.83 7.83
C LEU A 124 2.33 -6.50 8.36
N ALA A 125 1.80 -7.27 9.31
CA ALA A 125 0.51 -6.98 9.94
C ALA A 125 0.56 -5.68 10.77
N ILE A 126 1.69 -5.40 11.43
CA ILE A 126 1.88 -4.13 12.14
C ILE A 126 2.03 -3.00 11.15
N LEU A 127 2.79 -3.21 10.06
CA LEU A 127 2.88 -2.22 9.00
C LEU A 127 1.50 -1.87 8.43
N ASP A 128 0.63 -2.86 8.23
CA ASP A 128 -0.77 -2.62 7.82
C ASP A 128 -1.54 -1.77 8.84
N LEU A 129 -1.38 -2.06 10.14
CA LEU A 129 -2.02 -1.28 11.20
C LEU A 129 -1.49 0.15 11.23
N LEU A 130 -0.19 0.33 11.06
CA LEU A 130 0.43 1.63 10.93
C LEU A 130 -0.26 2.39 9.78
N TYR A 131 -0.31 1.85 8.56
CA TYR A 131 -0.99 2.50 7.43
C TYR A 131 -2.48 2.87 7.67
N VAL A 132 -3.15 2.27 8.66
CA VAL A 132 -4.53 2.57 9.04
C VAL A 132 -4.62 3.59 10.17
N CYS A 133 -3.68 3.56 11.11
CA CYS A 133 -3.80 4.26 12.39
C CYS A 133 -3.13 5.63 12.45
N GLU A 134 -2.11 5.92 11.61
CA GLU A 134 -1.43 7.21 11.70
C GLU A 134 -1.37 7.93 10.36
N ASP A 135 -1.89 9.16 10.37
CA ASP A 135 -1.83 10.09 9.24
C ASP A 135 -0.38 10.53 8.91
N GLU A 136 0.53 10.42 9.88
CA GLU A 136 1.92 10.92 9.81
C GLU A 136 2.91 9.90 9.22
N ILE A 137 2.50 8.64 9.03
CA ILE A 137 3.36 7.56 8.53
C ILE A 137 3.92 7.84 7.13
N LEU A 138 3.18 8.63 6.34
CA LEU A 138 3.59 8.98 4.99
C LEU A 138 4.71 10.02 4.98
N LEU A 139 5.01 10.63 6.13
CA LEU A 139 6.15 11.50 6.38
C LEU A 139 7.33 10.77 7.05
N ALA A 140 7.09 9.61 7.64
CA ALA A 140 8.10 8.83 8.35
C ALA A 140 9.04 8.09 7.38
N THR A 141 10.31 7.97 7.76
CA THR A 141 11.29 7.26 6.94
C THR A 141 11.08 5.74 7.02
N PRO A 142 11.50 4.97 5.99
CA PRO A 142 11.41 3.51 6.01
C PRO A 142 12.10 2.86 7.22
N VAL A 143 13.19 3.46 7.72
CA VAL A 143 13.94 2.95 8.88
C VAL A 143 13.12 3.08 10.16
N GLU A 144 12.50 4.23 10.39
CA GLU A 144 11.67 4.49 11.58
C GLU A 144 10.48 3.54 11.64
N LEU A 145 9.77 3.38 10.52
CA LEU A 145 8.61 2.49 10.43
C LEU A 145 9.00 1.01 10.60
N THR A 146 10.17 0.62 10.09
CA THR A 146 10.72 -0.73 10.31
C THR A 146 11.04 -0.95 11.79
N GLY A 147 11.68 0.03 12.43
CA GLY A 147 11.99 -0.01 13.86
C GLY A 147 10.73 -0.12 14.72
N ALA A 148 9.72 0.71 14.44
CA ALA A 148 8.42 0.67 15.11
C ALA A 148 7.73 -0.70 14.94
N SER A 149 7.73 -1.23 13.71
CA SER A 149 7.17 -2.55 13.42
C SER A 149 7.84 -3.64 14.25
N ILE A 150 9.17 -3.67 14.32
CA ILE A 150 9.92 -4.67 15.09
C ILE A 150 9.67 -4.51 16.60
N LEU A 151 9.72 -3.29 17.14
CA LEU A 151 9.48 -3.08 18.57
C LEU A 151 8.09 -3.54 19.00
N TYR A 152 7.07 -3.25 18.19
CA TYR A 152 5.72 -3.70 18.47
C TYR A 152 5.57 -5.22 18.36
N THR A 153 6.23 -5.89 17.39
CA THR A 153 6.26 -7.38 17.34
C THR A 153 6.79 -7.96 18.64
N TYR A 154 7.91 -7.43 19.12
CA TYR A 154 8.60 -7.89 20.32
C TYR A 154 7.74 -7.71 21.58
N HIS A 155 7.11 -6.55 21.75
CA HIS A 155 6.21 -6.34 22.89
C HIS A 155 5.00 -7.28 22.87
N ARG A 156 4.43 -7.54 21.69
CA ARG A 156 3.28 -8.43 21.56
C ARG A 156 3.64 -9.89 21.83
N THR A 157 4.82 -10.35 21.44
CA THR A 157 5.27 -11.72 21.73
C THR A 157 5.57 -11.93 23.21
N GLN A 158 6.10 -10.92 23.91
CA GLN A 158 6.25 -10.98 25.36
C GLN A 158 4.90 -11.06 26.09
N ALA A 159 3.92 -10.27 25.66
CA ALA A 159 2.58 -10.25 26.28
C ALA A 159 1.81 -11.57 26.12
N LEU A 160 2.10 -12.36 25.08
CA LEU A 160 1.50 -13.69 24.87
C LEU A 160 2.21 -14.81 25.63
N ALA A 161 3.41 -14.55 26.14
CA ALA A 161 4.20 -15.52 26.91
C ALA A 161 4.04 -15.37 28.43
N ALA A 162 3.29 -14.36 28.89
CA ALA A 162 2.95 -14.09 30.29
C ALA A 162 1.50 -14.52 30.59
#